data_AF-A0A6G1R552-F1
#
_entry.id   AF-A0A6G1R552-F1
#
_cell.length_a   1.000
_cell.length_b   1.000
_cell.length_c   1.000
_cell.angle_alpha   90.00
_cell.angle_beta   90.00
_cell.angle_gamma   90.00
#
_symmetry.space_group_name_H-M   'P 1'
#
loop_
_entity.id
_entity.type
_entity.pdbx_description
1 polymer ?
#
loop_
_entity_poly.entity_id
_entity_poly.type
_entity_poly.pdbx_seq_one_letter_code
_entity_poly.pdbx_strand_id
1 'polypeptide(L)'
;MYVFGGMCGCRLNDLWELDIETMTWSRPETKGTVPLPRSLHTANVIGNKMYVFGGWVPQSAGGEISSHDGEWKCTGSFSYLNLDTTEWIGLISDCQEDKSNLS
;
A
#
# COMPACT_ATOMS: atom_id res chain seq x y z
N MET A 1 4.83 1.35 -16.71
CA MET A 1 3.65 1.83 -15.94
C MET A 1 3.52 0.95 -14.70
N TYR A 2 3.24 1.53 -13.53
CA TYR A 2 3.13 0.77 -12.28
C TYR A 2 1.69 0.75 -11.78
N VAL A 3 1.27 -0.39 -11.24
CA VAL A 3 0.01 -0.57 -10.53
C VAL A 3 0.32 -1.22 -9.19
N PHE A 4 -0.11 -0.59 -8.10
CA PHE A 4 0.05 -1.12 -6.76
C PHE A 4 -1.31 -1.28 -6.09
N GLY A 5 -1.51 -2.38 -5.38
CA GLY A 5 -2.72 -2.64 -4.61
C GLY A 5 -4.00 -2.79 -5.45
N GLY A 6 -5.14 -2.36 -4.91
CA GLY A 6 -6.45 -2.57 -5.51
C GLY A 6 -7.25 -3.66 -4.79
N MET A 7 -8.18 -4.31 -5.49
CA MET A 7 -9.08 -5.31 -4.90
C MET A 7 -9.43 -6.43 -5.89
N CYS A 8 -9.30 -7.67 -5.44
CA CYS A 8 -9.81 -8.87 -6.12
C CYS A 8 -10.32 -9.86 -5.05
N GLY A 9 -11.57 -9.70 -4.63
CA GLY A 9 -12.14 -10.42 -3.48
C GLY A 9 -11.60 -9.94 -2.12
N CYS A 10 -10.29 -9.67 -2.04
CA CYS A 10 -9.60 -9.01 -0.94
C CYS A 10 -8.78 -7.81 -1.45
N ARG A 11 -8.36 -6.91 -0.54
CA ARG A 11 -7.40 -5.86 -0.90
C ARG A 11 -6.04 -6.48 -1.19
N LEU A 12 -5.31 -5.88 -2.12
CA LEU A 12 -4.00 -6.35 -2.56
C LEU A 12 -2.89 -5.38 -2.11
N ASN A 13 -1.66 -5.88 -2.04
CA ASN A 13 -0.42 -5.12 -1.83
C ASN A 13 0.67 -5.53 -2.82
N ASP A 14 0.31 -6.12 -3.96
CA ASP A 14 1.26 -6.47 -5.01
C ASP A 14 1.56 -5.28 -5.91
N LEU A 15 2.74 -5.34 -6.52
CA LEU A 15 3.17 -4.41 -7.55
C LEU A 15 3.13 -5.13 -8.90
N TRP A 16 2.51 -4.49 -9.87
CA TRP A 16 2.54 -4.86 -11.27
C TRP A 16 3.23 -3.77 -12.08
N GLU A 17 4.07 -4.20 -13.00
CA GLU A 17 4.75 -3.34 -13.94
C GLU A 17 4.36 -3.75 -15.36
N LEU A 18 3.89 -2.78 -16.14
CA LEU A 18 3.74 -2.88 -17.58
C LEU A 18 4.93 -2.21 -18.25
N ASP A 19 5.74 -3.01 -18.91
CA ASP A 19 6.67 -2.51 -19.93
C ASP A 19 5.83 -2.05 -21.14
N ILE A 20 5.86 -0.75 -21.41
CA ILE A 20 5.06 -0.13 -22.46
C ILE A 20 5.66 -0.29 -23.86
N GLU A 21 6.93 -0.66 -23.97
CA GLU A 21 7.58 -0.94 -25.26
C GLU A 21 7.19 -2.33 -25.74
N THR A 22 7.23 -3.32 -24.84
CA THR A 22 6.91 -4.71 -25.15
C THR A 22 5.44 -5.09 -24.91
N MET A 23 4.69 -4.22 -24.22
CA MET A 23 3.34 -4.49 -23.73
C MET A 23 3.25 -5.76 -22.86
N THR A 24 4.31 -6.03 -22.09
CA THR A 24 4.38 -7.20 -21.21
C THR A 24 4.23 -6.81 -19.75
N TRP A 25 3.48 -7.62 -19.01
CA TRP A 25 3.30 -7.46 -17.58
C TRP A 25 4.30 -8.32 -16.83
N SER A 26 4.92 -7.72 -15.81
CA SER A 26 5.71 -8.42 -14.81
C SER A 26 5.15 -8.11 -13.42
N ARG A 27 5.48 -8.98 -12.46
CA ARG A 27 5.15 -8.81 -11.05
C ARG A 27 6.44 -8.80 -10.24
N PRO A 28 7.11 -7.65 -10.10
CA PRO A 28 8.35 -7.57 -9.35
C PRO A 28 8.13 -7.91 -7.87
N GLU A 29 9.05 -8.66 -7.28
CA GLU A 29 9.08 -8.82 -5.83
C GLU A 29 9.51 -7.50 -5.18
N THR A 30 8.80 -7.11 -4.13
CA THR A 30 9.12 -5.92 -3.34
C THR A 30 9.52 -6.31 -1.94
N LYS A 31 10.40 -5.52 -1.34
CA LYS A 31 10.95 -5.74 0.00
C LYS A 31 10.85 -4.48 0.86
N GLY A 32 11.31 -4.56 2.11
CA GLY A 32 11.26 -3.44 3.05
C GLY A 32 9.92 -3.32 3.76
N THR A 33 9.51 -2.10 4.12
CA THR A 33 8.27 -1.84 4.86
C THR A 33 7.08 -1.76 3.91
N VAL A 34 6.67 -2.91 3.36
CA VAL A 34 5.57 -3.00 2.40
C VAL A 34 4.28 -2.43 3.00
N PRO A 35 3.60 -1.49 2.33
CA PRO A 35 2.33 -0.96 2.82
C PRO A 35 1.27 -2.07 2.96
N LEU A 36 0.39 -1.95 3.96
CA LEU A 36 -0.75 -2.87 4.11
C LEU A 36 -1.58 -2.95 2.81
N PRO A 37 -2.21 -4.11 2.53
CA PRO A 37 -3.12 -4.25 1.40
C PRO A 37 -4.16 -3.14 1.38
N ARG A 38 -4.29 -2.45 0.24
CA ARG A 38 -5.07 -1.22 0.16
C ARG A 38 -5.79 -1.03 -1.17
N SER A 39 -6.93 -0.36 -1.12
CA SER A 39 -7.64 0.18 -2.29
C SER A 39 -7.95 1.67 -2.09
N LEU A 40 -8.38 2.36 -3.16
CA LEU A 40 -8.76 3.79 -3.12
C LEU A 40 -7.65 4.73 -2.60
N HIS A 41 -6.39 4.33 -2.75
CA HIS A 41 -5.23 5.17 -2.45
C HIS A 41 -4.82 5.97 -3.68
N THR A 42 -3.93 6.94 -3.50
CA THR A 42 -3.25 7.60 -4.61
C THR A 42 -1.82 7.09 -4.76
N ALA A 43 -1.35 6.97 -6.00
CA ALA A 43 0.02 6.60 -6.32
C ALA A 43 0.59 7.62 -7.32
N ASN A 44 1.78 8.19 -7.03
CA ASN A 44 2.42 9.18 -7.86
C ASN A 44 3.92 8.87 -8.02
N VAL A 45 4.44 8.93 -9.24
CA VAL A 45 5.87 8.76 -9.50
C VAL A 45 6.54 10.12 -9.59
N ILE A 46 7.59 10.34 -8.79
CA ILE A 46 8.42 11.55 -8.81
C ILE A 46 9.88 11.12 -8.82
N GLY A 47 10.57 11.38 -9.94
CA GLY A 47 11.89 10.81 -10.19
C GLY A 47 11.83 9.29 -10.15
N ASN A 48 12.73 8.66 -9.40
CA ASN A 48 12.81 7.21 -9.32
C ASN A 48 12.11 6.60 -8.09
N LYS A 49 11.05 7.26 -7.63
CA LYS A 49 10.28 6.83 -6.47
C LYS A 49 8.79 6.90 -6.79
N MET A 50 8.08 5.83 -6.43
CA MET A 50 6.62 5.80 -6.46
C MET A 50 6.09 6.02 -5.03
N TYR A 51 5.39 7.12 -4.83
CA TYR A 51 4.78 7.49 -3.55
C TYR A 51 3.36 6.97 -3.48
N VAL A 52 3.00 6.35 -2.35
CA VAL A 52 1.67 5.84 -2.06
C VAL A 52 1.14 6.51 -0.80
N PHE A 53 -0.01 7.15 -0.91
CA PHE A 53 -0.65 7.85 0.20
C PHE A 53 -2.10 7.37 0.39
N GLY A 54 -2.42 7.10 1.65
CA GLY A 54 -3.76 6.83 2.14
C GLY A 54 -4.42 5.58 1.56
N GLY A 55 -5.75 5.63 1.47
CA GLY A 55 -6.61 4.55 1.01
C GLY A 55 -7.33 3.83 2.16
N TRP A 56 -7.86 2.65 1.85
CA TRP A 56 -8.57 1.79 2.79
C TRP A 56 -7.81 0.49 3.03
N VAL A 57 -7.48 0.22 4.29
CA VAL A 57 -6.68 -0.93 4.76
C VAL A 57 -7.47 -1.78 5.76
N PRO A 58 -7.10 -3.04 6.00
CA PRO A 58 -7.67 -3.83 7.09
C PRO A 58 -7.50 -3.14 8.46
N GLN A 59 -8.55 -3.14 9.28
CA GLN A 59 -8.53 -2.56 10.63
C GLN A 59 -7.66 -3.38 11.60
N SER A 60 -7.70 -4.71 11.48
CA SER A 60 -6.91 -5.64 12.28
C SER A 60 -5.77 -6.21 11.43
N ALA A 61 -4.57 -5.66 11.62
CA ALA A 61 -3.35 -6.18 10.99
C ALA A 61 -2.77 -7.43 11.69
N GLY A 62 -3.38 -7.88 12.80
CA GLY A 62 -2.99 -9.08 13.57
C GLY A 62 -4.10 -10.13 13.52
N GLY A 63 -3.74 -11.37 13.18
CA GLY A 63 -4.67 -12.43 12.86
C GLY A 63 -5.67 -12.76 13.97
N GLU A 64 -6.95 -12.75 13.59
CA GLU A 64 -7.95 -13.78 13.86
C GLU A 64 -9.11 -13.50 12.90
N ILE A 65 -9.36 -14.43 11.97
CA ILE A 65 -10.49 -14.35 11.05
C ILE A 65 -11.73 -14.76 11.84
N SER A 66 -12.31 -13.84 12.60
CA SER A 66 -13.73 -13.95 12.94
C SER A 66 -14.52 -13.53 11.72
N SER A 67 -15.36 -14.42 11.23
CA SER A 67 -16.16 -14.36 10.00
C SER A 67 -17.26 -13.28 9.95
N HIS A 68 -17.00 -12.10 10.49
CA HIS A 68 -17.78 -10.90 10.23
C HIS A 68 -16.97 -10.01 9.28
N ASP A 69 -17.63 -9.56 8.20
CA ASP A 69 -17.12 -8.68 7.15
C ASP A 69 -15.90 -7.87 7.61
N GLY A 70 -14.72 -8.19 7.06
CA GLY A 70 -13.46 -7.64 7.53
C GLY A 70 -13.58 -6.13 7.74
N GLU A 71 -13.28 -5.64 8.93
CA GLU A 71 -13.35 -4.22 9.21
C GLU A 71 -12.25 -3.48 8.44
N TRP A 72 -12.61 -2.35 7.81
CA TRP A 72 -11.70 -1.54 7.01
C TRP A 72 -11.62 -0.14 7.60
N LYS A 73 -10.42 0.42 7.64
CA LYS A 73 -10.20 1.78 8.09
C LYS A 73 -9.57 2.64 7.00
N CYS A 74 -9.92 3.92 6.99
CA CYS A 74 -9.15 4.93 6.29
C CYS A 74 -7.76 5.01 6.94
N THR A 75 -6.73 5.18 6.14
CA THR A 75 -5.34 5.32 6.61
C THR A 75 -4.77 6.65 6.16
N GLY A 76 -3.97 7.29 7.02
CA GLY A 76 -3.11 8.42 6.69
C GLY A 76 -1.69 7.99 6.30
N SER A 77 -1.44 6.68 6.22
CA SER A 77 -0.10 6.14 5.94
C SER A 77 0.46 6.66 4.63
N PHE A 78 1.75 6.98 4.69
CA PHE A 78 2.51 7.50 3.57
C PHE A 78 3.80 6.69 3.42
N SER A 79 4.04 6.16 2.24
CA SER A 79 5.22 5.36 1.92
C SER A 79 5.70 5.68 0.50
N TYR A 80 6.94 5.30 0.19
CA TYR A 80 7.38 5.23 -1.20
C TYR A 80 8.12 3.93 -1.49
N LEU A 81 8.05 3.50 -2.75
CA LEU A 81 8.86 2.45 -3.34
C LEU A 81 10.02 3.09 -4.10
N ASN A 82 11.26 2.69 -3.80
CA ASN A 82 12.40 2.98 -4.67
C ASN A 82 12.36 2.05 -5.89
N LEU A 83 12.27 2.63 -7.09
CA LEU A 83 12.08 1.87 -8.32
C LEU A 83 13.36 1.15 -8.80
N ASP A 84 14.55 1.62 -8.39
CA ASP A 84 15.82 0.93 -8.69
C ASP A 84 15.99 -0.34 -7.87
N THR A 85 15.56 -0.29 -6.60
CA THR A 85 15.88 -1.34 -5.61
C THR A 85 14.69 -2.20 -5.21
N THR A 86 13.49 -1.86 -5.72
CA THR A 86 12.20 -2.45 -5.35
C THR A 86 11.95 -2.51 -3.84
N GLU A 87 12.42 -1.50 -3.12
CA GLU A 87 12.37 -1.41 -1.67
C GLU A 87 11.40 -0.33 -1.17
N TRP A 88 10.47 -0.72 -0.30
CA TRP A 88 9.51 0.16 0.36
C TRP A 88 10.08 0.80 1.61
N ILE A 89 9.84 2.10 1.73
CA ILE A 89 10.17 2.90 2.90
C ILE A 89 8.88 3.56 3.42
N GLY A 90 8.55 3.29 4.68
CA GLY A 90 7.45 3.95 5.37
C GLY A 90 7.87 5.33 5.88
N LEU A 91 7.06 6.35 5.59
CA LEU A 91 7.26 7.72 6.05
C LEU A 91 6.32 8.09 7.20
N ILE A 92 5.06 7.66 7.12
CA ILE A 92 4.02 7.88 8.14
C ILE A 92 3.25 6.58 8.33
N SER A 93 3.03 6.19 9.58
CA SER A 93 2.18 5.05 9.95
C SER A 93 0.99 5.50 10.80
N ASP A 94 -0.13 4.78 10.72
CA ASP A 94 -1.34 5.08 11.51
C ASP A 94 -1.17 4.84 13.02
N CYS A 95 0.03 4.47 13.49
CA CYS A 95 0.30 4.16 14.90
C CYS A 95 0.39 5.41 15.81
N GLN A 96 -0.01 6.60 15.36
CA GLN A 96 0.20 7.85 16.11
C GLN A 96 -1.04 8.73 16.37
N GLU A 97 -2.26 8.35 15.94
CA GLU A 97 -3.43 9.26 16.09
C GLU A 97 -4.24 9.14 17.39
N ASP A 98 -3.98 8.18 18.28
CA ASP A 98 -4.88 7.90 19.42
C ASP A 98 -4.57 8.61 20.76
N LYS A 99 -3.78 9.70 20.81
CA LYS A 99 -3.48 10.38 22.10
C LYS A 99 -3.54 11.91 22.15
N SER A 100 -3.98 12.61 21.12
CA SER A 100 -4.02 14.09 21.13
C SER A 100 -5.39 14.72 21.36
N ASN A 101 -6.48 13.93 21.45
CA ASN A 101 -7.85 14.48 21.58
C ASN A 101 -8.52 14.26 22.96
N LEU A 102 -7.72 13.98 24.00
CA LEU A 102 -8.18 13.92 25.40
C LEU A 102 -7.35 14.89 26.25
N SER A 103 -7.63 16.20 26.11
CA SER A 103 -7.25 17.23 27.07
C SER A 103 -8.37 18.26 27.22
#